data_AF-A0A0B6Y8G3-F1
#
_entry.id   AF-A0A0B6Y8G3-F1
#
_cell.length_a   1.000
_cell.length_b   1.000
_cell.length_c   1.000
_cell.angle_alpha   90.00
_cell.angle_beta   90.00
_cell.angle_gamma   90.00
#
_symmetry.space_group_name_H-M   'P 1'
#
loop_
_entity.id
_entity.type
_entity.pdbx_description
1 polymer ?
#
loop_
_entity_poly.entity_id
_entity_poly.type
_entity_poly.pdbx_seq_one_letter_code
_entity_poly.pdbx_strand_id
1 'polypeptide(L)'
;MSDICENGCLDSYLFDPDILNRLDPSIFKAEYKNGVTPLNPGENLHIRPLCIGDYNKGYLEVLKQLTTVGDISLQDFEDRFHKMKSCEDSYYIVVIEDLTIGQII
;
A
#
# COMPACT_ATOMS: atom_id res chain seq x y z
N MET A 1 13.74 -29.09 7.78
CA MET A 1 12.95 -28.77 8.97
C MET A 1 12.64 -27.28 8.90
N SER A 2 11.59 -26.85 8.21
CA SER A 2 10.17 -26.92 8.57
C SER A 2 9.84 -26.05 9.78
N ASP A 3 9.58 -24.78 9.52
CA ASP A 3 8.60 -24.01 10.29
C ASP A 3 7.49 -23.61 9.32
N ILE A 4 6.42 -24.40 9.37
CA ILE A 4 5.10 -24.03 8.90
C ILE A 4 4.42 -23.46 10.13
N CYS A 5 4.24 -22.14 10.17
CA CYS A 5 3.24 -21.47 11.00
C CYS A 5 2.18 -20.96 10.01
N GLU A 6 1.13 -21.74 9.77
CA GLU A 6 -0.18 -21.68 10.45
C GLU A 6 -0.90 -20.34 10.22
N ASN A 7 -1.97 -20.44 9.43
CA ASN A 7 -3.00 -19.44 9.09
C ASN A 7 -2.58 -18.40 8.03
N GLY A 8 -3.07 -18.65 6.81
CA GLY A 8 -2.73 -17.88 5.61
C GLY A 8 -2.95 -16.39 5.74
N CYS A 9 -2.01 -15.62 5.23
CA CYS A 9 -2.31 -14.30 4.75
C CYS A 9 -1.48 -14.03 3.50
N LEU A 10 -2.16 -13.84 2.38
CA LEU A 10 -1.59 -13.45 1.10
C LEU A 10 -1.16 -11.96 1.13
N ASP A 11 -0.70 -11.45 2.28
CA ASP A 11 -0.45 -10.03 2.53
C ASP A 11 1.03 -9.75 2.78
N SER A 12 1.84 -9.87 1.73
CA SER A 12 3.22 -9.38 1.77
C SER A 12 3.25 -7.91 1.37
N TYR A 13 3.52 -7.02 2.34
CA TYR A 13 3.73 -5.59 2.07
C TYR A 13 5.03 -5.34 1.31
N LEU A 14 5.07 -4.29 0.49
CA LEU A 14 6.22 -3.91 -0.32
C LEU A 14 7.45 -3.57 0.55
N PHE A 15 7.20 -2.92 1.69
CA PHE A 15 8.19 -2.60 2.71
C PHE A 15 7.56 -2.74 4.10
N ASP A 16 8.38 -2.64 5.15
CA ASP A 16 7.93 -2.76 6.54
C ASP A 16 6.97 -1.62 6.93
N PRO A 17 5.70 -1.90 7.28
CA PRO A 17 4.73 -0.87 7.66
C PRO A 17 5.17 -0.03 8.89
N ASP A 18 6.05 -0.56 9.75
CA ASP A 18 6.55 0.19 10.91
C ASP A 18 7.37 1.43 10.51
N ILE A 19 7.85 1.51 9.27
CA ILE A 19 8.47 2.72 8.74
C ILE A 19 7.49 3.90 8.77
N LEU A 20 6.20 3.67 8.47
CA LEU A 20 5.16 4.70 8.53
C LEU A 20 4.89 5.14 9.98
N ASN A 21 4.85 4.18 10.92
CA ASN A 21 4.65 4.45 12.35
C ASN A 21 5.79 5.27 12.97
N ARG A 22 6.98 5.22 12.37
CA ARG A 22 8.18 5.92 12.84
C ARG A 22 8.36 7.31 12.25
N LEU A 23 7.50 7.74 11.33
CA LEU A 23 7.55 9.10 10.78
C LEU A 23 7.19 10.09 11.88
N ASP A 24 7.97 11.16 12.02
CA ASP A 24 7.70 12.25 12.96
C ASP A 24 6.59 13.16 12.41
N PRO A 25 5.38 13.18 13.00
CA PRO A 25 4.30 14.01 12.48
C PRO A 25 4.57 15.51 12.60
N SER A 26 5.49 15.90 13.48
CA SER A 26 5.85 17.31 13.74
C SER A 26 6.50 17.97 12.53
N ILE A 27 7.05 17.19 11.60
CA ILE A 27 7.67 17.71 10.37
C ILE A 27 6.66 17.95 9.25
N PHE A 28 5.41 17.49 9.40
CA PHE A 28 4.37 17.68 8.39
C PHE A 28 3.92 19.15 8.40
N LYS A 29 4.26 19.88 7.33
CA LYS A 29 4.06 21.35 7.25
C LYS A 29 2.70 21.78 6.68
N ALA A 30 1.80 20.83 6.39
CA ALA A 30 0.50 21.15 5.82
C ALA A 30 -0.56 21.36 6.91
N GLU A 31 -1.57 22.17 6.60
CA GLU A 31 -2.75 22.32 7.45
C GLU A 31 -3.76 21.22 7.13
N TYR A 32 -4.21 20.52 8.17
CA TYR A 32 -5.24 19.49 8.06
C TYR A 32 -6.48 19.90 8.86
N LYS A 33 -7.67 19.58 8.35
CA LYS A 33 -8.95 19.90 8.99
C LYS A 33 -9.59 18.64 9.54
N ASN A 34 -10.49 18.79 10.52
CA ASN A 34 -11.33 17.70 11.03
C ASN A 34 -10.52 16.50 11.61
N GLY A 35 -9.31 16.75 12.13
CA GLY A 35 -8.51 15.70 12.79
C GLY A 35 -7.84 14.69 11.85
N VAL A 36 -7.93 14.89 10.53
CA VAL A 36 -7.17 14.06 9.57
C VAL A 36 -5.69 14.44 9.62
N THR A 37 -4.82 13.46 9.39
CA THR A 37 -3.37 13.66 9.23
C THR A 37 -2.87 12.66 8.18
N PRO A 38 -1.63 12.77 7.68
CA PRO A 38 -1.09 11.79 6.73
C PRO A 38 -1.12 10.36 7.29
N LEU A 39 -0.89 10.19 8.60
CA LEU A 39 -0.91 8.87 9.26
C LEU A 39 -2.29 8.48 9.81
N ASN A 40 -3.26 9.39 9.78
CA ASN A 40 -4.64 9.17 10.19
C ASN A 40 -5.58 9.81 9.14
N PRO A 41 -5.74 9.18 7.96
CA PRO A 41 -6.40 9.82 6.81
C PRO A 41 -7.90 10.06 7.02
N GLY A 42 -8.54 9.38 7.96
CA GLY A 42 -9.96 9.53 8.27
C GLY A 42 -10.59 8.23 8.76
N GLU A 43 -11.88 8.28 9.10
CA GLU A 43 -12.62 7.09 9.50
C GLU A 43 -12.68 6.06 8.36
N ASN A 44 -12.45 4.79 8.69
CA ASN A 44 -12.42 3.66 7.74
C ASN A 44 -11.38 3.79 6.62
N LEU A 45 -10.44 4.73 6.71
CA LEU A 45 -9.32 4.85 5.79
C LEU A 45 -8.05 4.35 6.46
N HIS A 46 -7.31 3.50 5.76
CA HIS A 46 -6.09 2.91 6.28
C HIS A 46 -4.93 3.18 5.33
N ILE A 47 -3.97 3.96 5.81
CA ILE A 47 -2.70 4.18 5.11
C ILE A 47 -1.75 3.02 5.40
N ARG A 48 -1.19 2.41 4.36
CA ARG A 48 -0.27 1.28 4.49
C ARG A 48 0.62 1.12 3.26
N PRO A 49 1.70 0.33 3.33
CA PRO A 49 2.45 -0.06 2.15
C PRO A 49 1.54 -0.79 1.14
N LEU A 50 1.89 -0.67 -0.14
CA LEU A 50 1.32 -1.51 -1.19
C LEU A 50 1.50 -2.99 -0.84
N CYS A 51 0.45 -3.78 -1.00
CA CYS A 51 0.45 -5.23 -0.83
C CYS A 51 0.32 -5.91 -2.20
N ILE A 52 0.86 -7.13 -2.34
CA ILE A 52 0.67 -7.95 -3.54
C ILE A 52 -0.82 -8.23 -3.83
N GLY A 53 -1.67 -8.31 -2.79
CA GLY A 53 -3.12 -8.49 -2.95
C GLY A 53 -3.85 -7.27 -3.51
N ASP A 54 -3.22 -6.09 -3.56
CA ASP A 54 -3.88 -4.83 -3.97
C ASP A 54 -4.21 -4.76 -5.45
N TYR A 55 -3.65 -5.66 -6.26
CA TYR A 55 -4.11 -5.88 -7.63
C TYR A 55 -5.63 -6.10 -7.68
N ASN A 56 -6.17 -6.91 -6.76
CA ASN A 56 -7.60 -7.22 -6.70
C ASN A 56 -8.41 -6.16 -5.93
N LYS A 57 -7.74 -5.18 -5.32
CA LYS A 57 -8.37 -4.08 -4.57
C LYS A 57 -8.47 -2.79 -5.38
N GLY A 58 -8.27 -2.85 -6.70
CA GLY A 58 -8.44 -1.68 -7.57
C GLY A 58 -7.21 -0.77 -7.69
N TYR A 59 -6.02 -1.25 -7.30
CA TYR A 59 -4.79 -0.44 -7.36
C TYR A 59 -4.50 0.09 -8.78
N LEU A 60 -4.64 -0.75 -9.81
CA LEU A 60 -4.40 -0.35 -11.19
C LEU A 60 -5.47 0.65 -11.68
N GLU A 61 -6.70 0.55 -11.18
CA GLU A 61 -7.81 1.45 -11.50
C GLU A 61 -7.55 2.86 -10.97
N VAL A 62 -6.94 2.99 -9.79
CA VAL A 62 -6.49 4.28 -9.26
C VAL A 62 -5.38 4.86 -10.15
N LEU A 63 -4.38 4.06 -10.53
CA LEU A 63 -3.28 4.53 -11.39
C LEU A 63 -3.76 4.98 -12.79
N LYS A 64 -4.79 4.32 -13.34
CA LYS A 64 -5.42 4.70 -14.63
C LYS A 64 -6.00 6.11 -14.64
N GLN A 65 -6.33 6.69 -13.48
CA GLN A 65 -6.85 8.06 -13.40
C GLN A 65 -5.79 9.12 -13.68
N LEU A 66 -4.51 8.81 -13.44
CA LEU A 66 -3.40 9.74 -13.63
C LEU A 66 -2.78 9.65 -15.03
N THR A 67 -2.77 8.46 -15.63
CA THR A 67 -2.05 8.18 -16.88
C THR A 67 -2.66 6.95 -17.57
N THR A 68 -2.40 6.79 -18.88
CA THR A 68 -2.72 5.55 -19.58
C THR A 68 -1.93 4.39 -18.97
N VAL A 69 -2.62 3.50 -18.27
CA VAL A 69 -2.11 2.18 -17.91
C VAL A 69 -2.62 1.22 -18.99
N GLY A 70 -1.71 0.45 -19.60
CA GLY A 70 -2.10 -0.62 -20.52
C GLY A 70 -2.80 -1.78 -19.79
N ASP A 71 -3.11 -2.84 -20.52
CA ASP A 71 -3.60 -4.07 -19.91
C ASP A 71 -2.45 -4.77 -19.18
N ILE A 72 -2.39 -4.61 -17.86
CA ILE A 72 -1.42 -5.26 -16.99
C ILE A 72 -2.06 -6.52 -16.41
N SER A 73 -1.45 -7.68 -16.66
CA SER A 73 -1.90 -8.93 -16.06
C SER A 73 -1.52 -9.02 -14.59
N LEU A 74 -2.17 -9.92 -13.84
CA LEU A 74 -1.79 -10.23 -12.46
C LEU A 74 -0.31 -10.64 -12.38
N GLN A 75 0.17 -11.47 -13.31
CA GLN A 75 1.56 -11.91 -13.34
C GLN A 75 2.53 -10.75 -13.55
N ASP A 76 2.24 -9.82 -14.47
CA ASP A 76 3.08 -8.65 -14.71
C ASP A 76 3.16 -7.75 -13.47
N PHE A 77 2.04 -7.59 -12.77
CA PHE A 77 1.98 -6.86 -11.52
C PHE A 77 2.82 -7.54 -10.42
N GLU A 78 2.66 -8.85 -10.21
CA GLU A 78 3.40 -9.62 -9.21
C GLU A 78 4.91 -9.59 -9.50
N ASP A 79 5.31 -9.80 -10.76
CA ASP A 79 6.71 -9.70 -11.19
C ASP A 79 7.30 -8.33 -10.90
N ARG A 80 6.54 -7.25 -11.18
CA ARG A 80 6.97 -5.88 -10.89
C ARG A 80 7.03 -5.63 -9.39
N PHE A 81 6.06 -6.11 -8.63
CA PHE A 81 6.01 -6.02 -7.18
C PHE A 81 7.24 -6.66 -6.55
N HIS A 82 7.58 -7.90 -6.94
CA HIS A 82 8.74 -8.60 -6.43
C HIS A 82 10.06 -7.93 -6.81
N LYS A 83 10.18 -7.43 -8.05
CA LYS A 83 11.36 -6.63 -8.46
C LYS A 83 11.53 -5.39 -7.59
N MET A 84 10.46 -4.66 -7.31
CA MET A 84 10.51 -3.48 -6.43
C MET A 84 10.88 -3.88 -5.00
N LYS A 85 10.27 -4.95 -4.47
CA LYS A 85 10.56 -5.46 -3.13
C LYS A 85 12.00 -5.94 -2.95
N SER A 86 12.61 -6.52 -3.99
CA SER A 86 14.01 -6.98 -3.95
C SER A 86 15.05 -5.84 -3.94
N CYS A 87 14.63 -4.63 -4.30
CA CYS A 87 15.49 -3.46 -4.24
C CYS A 87 15.40 -2.83 -2.85
N GLU A 88 16.28 -3.26 -1.96
CA GLU A 88 16.37 -2.73 -0.59
C GLU A 88 16.43 -1.19 -0.58
N ASP A 89 15.71 -0.60 0.37
CA ASP A 89 15.63 0.84 0.64
C ASP A 89 15.32 1.75 -0.57
N SER A 90 14.71 1.22 -1.64
CA SER A 90 14.52 1.94 -2.90
C SER A 90 13.07 2.29 -3.23
N TYR A 91 12.10 1.45 -2.85
CA TYR A 91 10.70 1.62 -3.26
C TYR A 91 9.76 1.68 -2.05
N TYR A 92 9.12 2.84 -1.88
CA TYR A 92 8.16 3.11 -0.80
C TYR A 92 6.81 3.52 -1.37
N ILE A 93 6.10 2.56 -1.97
CA ILE A 93 4.75 2.81 -2.48
C ILE A 93 3.76 2.69 -1.33
N VAL A 94 3.09 3.80 -1.03
CA VAL A 94 2.07 3.91 0.01
C VAL A 94 0.70 4.05 -0.65
N VAL A 95 -0.27 3.32 -0.13
CA VAL A 95 -1.66 3.36 -0.57
C VAL A 95 -2.57 3.74 0.60
N ILE A 96 -3.76 4.27 0.27
CA ILE A 96 -4.86 4.42 1.22
C ILE A 96 -5.93 3.41 0.81
N GLU A 97 -6.32 2.54 1.72
CA GLU A 97 -7.43 1.61 1.55
C GLU A 97 -8.67 2.14 2.25
N ASP A 98 -9.79 2.19 1.54
CA ASP A 98 -11.11 2.33 2.14
C ASP A 98 -11.58 0.97 2.63
N LEU A 99 -11.62 0.80 3.95
CA LEU A 99 -12.00 -0.43 4.63
C LEU A 99 -13.50 -0.73 4.53
N THR A 100 -14.34 0.24 4.14
CA THR A 100 -15.78 0.01 3.95
C THR A 100 -16.07 -0.79 2.68
N ILE A 101 -15.28 -0.56 1.63
CA ILE A 101 -15.42 -1.21 0.32
C ILE A 101 -14.27 -2.18 0.00
N GLY A 102 -13.20 -2.18 0.80
CA GLY A 102 -12.02 -3.03 0.60
C GLY A 102 -11.23 -2.68 -0.66
N GLN A 103 -11.20 -1.39 -1.04
CA GLN A 103 -10.55 -0.91 -2.25
C GLN A 103 -9.50 0.16 -1.96
N ILE A 104 -8.51 0.25 -2.84
CA ILE A 104 -7.54 1.34 -2.87
C ILE A 104 -8.21 2.58 -3.50
N ILE A 105 -7.98 3.75 -2.89
CA ILE A 105 -8.54 5.05 -3.32
C ILE A 105 -7.47 6.11 -3.55
#